data_AF-A0A3D0SFR5-F1
#
_entry.id   AF-A0A3D0SFR5-F1
#
_cell.length_a   1.000
_cell.length_b   1.000
_cell.length_c   1.000
_cell.angle_alpha   90.00
_cell.angle_beta   90.00
_cell.angle_gamma   90.00
#
_symmetry.space_group_name_H-M   'P 1'
#
loop_
_entity.id
_entity.type
_entity.pdbx_description
1 polymer ?
#
loop_
_entity_poly.entity_id
_entity_poly.type
_entity_poly.pdbx_seq_one_letter_code
_entity_poly.pdbx_strand_id
1 'polypeptide(L)' 'MKLYDLELSGNCYKVRLFAALANIELEIVPVDFMAGEHKSSVMLALNPFGQLP' A
#
# COMPACT_ATOMS: atom_id res chain seq x y z
N MET A 1 9.93 0.34 -7.12
CA MET A 1 9.59 0.39 -5.67
C MET A 1 8.30 -0.37 -5.44
N LYS A 2 8.07 -1.03 -4.29
CA LYS A 2 6.79 -1.71 -4.00
C LYS A 2 5.84 -0.80 -3.23
N LEU A 3 4.57 -0.80 -3.62
CA LEU A 3 3.47 -0.18 -2.89
C LEU A 3 2.46 -1.26 -2.50
N TYR A 4 2.33 -1.51 -1.19
CA TYR A 4 1.25 -2.33 -0.66
C TYR A 4 -0.04 -1.50 -0.70
N ASP A 5 -0.95 -1.87 -1.61
CA ASP A 5 -2.04 -1.00 -2.06
C ASP A 5 -3.41 -1.56 -1.67
N LEU A 6 -4.34 -0.63 -1.47
CA LEU A 6 -5.77 -0.89 -1.48
C LEU A 6 -6.38 0.15 -2.42
N GLU A 7 -7.00 -0.31 -3.51
CA GLU A 7 -7.45 0.57 -4.58
C GLU A 7 -8.40 1.69 -4.10
N LEU A 8 -9.26 1.37 -3.13
CA LEU A 8 -10.22 2.28 -2.50
C LEU A 8 -9.59 3.22 -1.45
N SER A 9 -8.33 3.03 -1.09
CA SER A 9 -7.64 3.87 -0.10
C SER A 9 -7.21 5.20 -0.72
N GLY A 10 -7.77 6.29 -0.18
CA GLY A 10 -7.36 7.64 -0.55
C GLY A 10 -5.89 7.94 -0.23
N ASN A 11 -5.28 7.28 0.77
CA ASN A 11 -3.86 7.46 1.06
C ASN A 11 -2.98 6.72 0.05
N CYS A 12 -3.34 5.50 -0.35
CA CYS A 12 -2.58 4.78 -1.36
C CYS A 12 -2.70 5.45 -2.74
N TYR A 13 -3.87 6.02 -3.04
CA TYR A 13 -4.06 6.84 -4.24
C TYR A 13 -3.09 8.02 -4.31
N LYS A 14 -2.84 8.74 -3.20
CA LYS A 14 -1.88 9.87 -3.19
C LYS A 14 -0.47 9.41 -3.61
N VAL A 15 -0.03 8.23 -3.14
CA VAL A 15 1.28 7.67 -3.50
C VAL A 15 1.33 7.31 -4.99
N ARG A 16 0.30 6.63 -5.51
CA ARG A 16 0.19 6.31 -6.94
C ARG A 16 0.20 7.57 -7.81
N LEU A 17 -0.58 8.58 -7.44
CA LEU A 17 -0.66 9.86 -8.16
C LEU A 17 0.69 10.56 -8.18
N PHE A 18 1.35 10.68 -7.02
CA PHE A 18 2.66 11.33 -6.96
C PHE A 18 3.71 10.58 -7.78
N ALA A 19 3.75 9.25 -7.70
CA ALA A 19 4.68 8.45 -8.49
C ALA A 19 4.45 8.61 -9.99
N ALA A 20 3.19 8.64 -10.45
CA ALA A 20 2.85 8.91 -11.84
C ALA A 20 3.32 10.30 -12.28
N LEU A 21 3.07 11.34 -11.48
CA LEU A 21 3.53 12.71 -11.77
C LEU A 21 5.05 12.83 -11.82
N ALA A 22 5.76 12.06 -11.00
CA ALA A 22 7.22 12.05 -10.93
C ALA A 22 7.88 11.05 -11.92
N ASN A 23 7.10 10.35 -12.75
CA ASN A 23 7.58 9.25 -13.61
C ASN A 23 8.36 8.15 -12.85
N ILE A 24 7.89 7.81 -11.64
CA ILE A 24 8.45 6.73 -10.83
C ILE A 24 7.61 5.47 -11.01
N GLU A 25 8.27 4.37 -11.38
CA GLU A 25 7.61 3.08 -11.51
C GLU A 25 7.36 2.42 -10.14
N LEU A 26 6.09 2.04 -9.91
CA LEU A 26 5.64 1.30 -8.73
C LEU A 26 5.19 -0.10 -9.11
N GLU A 27 5.73 -1.10 -8.42
CA GLU A 27 5.15 -2.43 -8.33
C GLU A 27 4.01 -2.38 -7.31
N ILE A 28 2.78 -2.58 -7.77
CA ILE A 28 1.59 -2.59 -6.92
C ILE A 28 1.41 -4.00 -6.34
N VAL A 29 1.38 -4.10 -5.01
CA VAL A 29 1.11 -5.33 -4.28
C VAL A 29 -0.26 -5.17 -3.62
N PRO A 30 -1.34 -5.77 -4.15
CA PRO A 30 -2.66 -5.64 -3.56
C PRO A 30 -2.70 -6.32 -2.19
N VAL A 31 -3.30 -5.65 -1.22
CA VAL A 31 -3.51 -6.17 0.14
C VAL A 31 -5.00 -6.40 0.36
N ASP A 32 -5.37 -7.62 0.77
CA ASP A 32 -6.73 -7.96 1.17
C ASP A 32 -7.04 -7.34 2.55
N PHE A 33 -7.45 -6.09 2.50
CA PHE A 33 -7.80 -5.33 3.70
C PHE A 33 -9.01 -5.93 4.43
N MET A 34 -9.96 -6.51 3.70
CA MET A 34 -11.19 -7.08 4.26
C MET A 34 -10.92 -8.40 4.99
N ALA A 35 -9.97 -9.19 4.50
CA ALA A 35 -9.47 -10.38 5.22
C ALA A 35 -8.50 -10.04 6.36
N GLY A 36 -8.18 -8.76 6.58
CA GLY A 36 -7.30 -8.32 7.66
C GLY A 36 -5.80 -8.49 7.36
N GLU A 37 -5.40 -8.65 6.10
CA GLU A 37 -4.01 -8.92 5.71
C GLU A 37 -3.03 -7.82 6.16
N HIS A 38 -3.50 -6.56 6.22
CA HIS A 38 -2.77 -5.41 6.76
C HIS A 38 -2.36 -5.55 8.25
N LYS A 39 -2.92 -6.53 8.96
CA LYS A 39 -2.56 -6.91 10.35
C LYS A 39 -1.79 -8.23 10.43
N SER A 40 -1.46 -8.85 9.30
CA SER A 40 -0.62 -10.05 9.26
C SER A 40 0.77 -9.76 9.86
N SER A 41 1.44 -10.80 10.35
CA SER A 41 2.82 -10.67 10.86
C SER A 41 3.78 -10.10 9.81
N VAL A 42 3.58 -10.43 8.53
CA VAL A 42 4.38 -9.90 7.41
C VAL A 42 4.17 -8.40 7.25
N MET A 43 2.92 -7.93 7.26
CA MET A 43 2.63 -6.50 7.12
C MET A 43 3.00 -5.70 8.38
N LEU A 44 2.82 -6.26 9.57
CA LEU A 44 3.24 -5.63 10.83
C LEU A 44 4.75 -5.50 10.95
N ALA A 45 5.52 -6.41 10.35
CA ALA A 45 6.97 -6.28 10.26
C ALA A 45 7.41 -5.12 9.34
N LEU A 46 6.60 -4.76 8.36
CA LEU A 46 6.84 -3.60 7.48
C LEU A 46 6.36 -2.29 8.10
N ASN A 47 5.17 -2.31 8.71
CA ASN A 47 4.56 -1.17 9.36
C ASN A 47 3.88 -1.64 10.66
N PRO A 48 4.47 -1.39 11.85
CA PRO A 48 3.90 -1.81 13.13
C PRO A 48 2.51 -1.24 13.45
N PHE A 49 2.11 -0.15 12.79
CA PHE A 49 0.74 0.37 12.92
C PHE A 49 -0.30 -0.47 12.16
N GLY A 50 0.15 -1.33 11.23
CA GLY A 50 -0.70 -2.14 10.36
C GLY A 50 -1.69 -1.25 9.62
N GLN A 51 -1.20 -0.27 8.87
CA GLN A 51 -1.98 0.66 8.06
C GLN A 51 -1.41 0.69 6.65
N LEU A 52 -2.23 1.11 5.68
CA LEU A 52 -1.85 1.33 4.29
C LEU A 52 -1.98 2.81 3.91
N PRO A 53 -1.23 3.30 2.91
CA PRO A 53 -0.08 2.63 2.28
C PRO A 53 1.07 2.45 3.27
#